data_AF-A0A0Q9JVU6-F1
#
_entry.id   AF-A0A0Q9JVU6-F1
#
_cell.length_a   1.000
_cell.length_b   1.000
_cell.length_c   1.000
_cell.angle_alpha   90.00
_cell.angle_beta   90.00
_cell.angle_gamma   90.00
#
_symmetry.space_group_name_H-M   'P 1'
#
loop_
_entity.id
_entity.type
_entity.pdbx_description
1 polymer ?
#
loop_
_entity_poly.entity_id
_entity_poly.type
_entity_poly.pdbx_seq_one_letter_code
_entity_poly.pdbx_strand_id
1 'polypeptide(L)'
;MGAIQSLWFKQSGGKSAVELKYADILNELGLSDGASNYKRIQESLIRLKDIEVTLTQYQRSQNAEYEEIALTRLIDQIVFRRKVNTIDHYQRKFEIRLPEWLVQANRDGNLFDVSLILMNDLKSYLAQGMYWLVSSYTEEHKVELELFTLAGHFHFVDGGQPIMPVYKIVERITQACEELKQVGFIDSYSYSGKKQGLVDRYLSVVKNPVFLNIPVRSREVPPPEQMELWRE
;
A
#
# COMPACT_ATOMS: atom_id res chain seq x y z
N MET A 1 -1.55 6.15 5.91
CA MET A 1 -1.98 6.93 4.72
C MET A 1 -3.25 6.40 4.08
N GLY A 2 -3.41 5.10 3.82
CA GLY A 2 -4.58 4.56 3.13
C GLY A 2 -5.95 5.08 3.64
N ALA A 3 -6.21 5.04 4.95
CA ALA A 3 -7.44 5.58 5.52
C ALA A 3 -7.62 7.10 5.29
N ILE A 4 -6.53 7.88 5.33
CA ILE A 4 -6.57 9.33 5.04
C ILE A 4 -6.92 9.57 3.57
N GLN A 5 -6.31 8.82 2.65
CA GLN A 5 -6.62 8.91 1.22
C GLN A 5 -8.06 8.47 0.92
N SER A 6 -8.52 7.34 1.47
CA SER A 6 -9.92 6.88 1.37
C SER A 6 -10.90 7.98 1.78
N LEU A 7 -10.71 8.57 2.97
CA LEU A 7 -11.57 9.64 3.46
C LEU A 7 -11.43 10.93 2.66
N TRP A 8 -10.23 11.26 2.19
CA TRP A 8 -9.97 12.41 1.32
C TRP A 8 -10.74 12.29 0.00
N PHE A 9 -10.77 11.11 -0.64
CA PHE A 9 -11.56 10.87 -1.85
C PHE A 9 -13.06 11.03 -1.58
N LYS A 10 -13.55 10.54 -0.43
CA LYS A 10 -14.97 10.64 -0.05
C LYS A 10 -15.41 12.07 0.28
N GLN A 11 -14.51 12.92 0.79
CA GLN A 11 -14.89 14.18 1.46
C GLN A 11 -14.31 15.46 0.85
N SER A 12 -13.13 15.42 0.23
CA SER A 12 -12.36 16.65 -0.04
C SER A 12 -12.84 17.45 -1.25
N GLY A 13 -13.53 16.81 -2.21
CA GLY A 13 -13.82 17.41 -3.50
C GLY A 13 -12.57 17.91 -4.25
N GLY A 14 -11.42 17.26 -4.02
CA GLY A 14 -10.13 17.62 -4.61
C GLY A 14 -9.34 18.69 -3.86
N LYS A 15 -9.78 19.17 -2.69
CA LYS A 15 -9.06 20.18 -1.90
C LYS A 15 -7.82 19.59 -1.20
N SER A 16 -6.79 20.40 -0.97
CA SER A 16 -5.59 19.96 -0.24
C SER A 16 -5.83 19.71 1.26
N ALA A 17 -6.84 20.35 1.84
CA ALA A 17 -7.23 20.16 3.23
C ALA A 17 -8.43 19.21 3.35
N VAL A 18 -8.35 18.27 4.29
CA VAL A 18 -9.45 17.37 4.66
C VAL A 18 -9.68 17.40 6.17
N GLU A 19 -10.94 17.51 6.57
CA GLU A 19 -11.35 17.39 7.97
C GLU A 19 -11.75 15.93 8.25
N LEU A 20 -10.90 15.21 8.96
CA LEU A 20 -11.17 13.83 9.37
C LEU A 20 -11.81 13.80 10.75
N LYS A 21 -13.03 13.26 10.87
CA LYS A 21 -13.61 12.96 12.18
C LYS A 21 -12.97 11.71 12.73
N TYR A 22 -12.70 11.71 14.03
CA TYR A 22 -12.15 10.55 14.71
C TYR A 22 -13.02 9.28 14.53
N ALA A 23 -14.35 9.43 14.57
CA ALA A 23 -15.28 8.33 14.34
C ALA A 23 -15.16 7.73 12.92
N ASP A 24 -14.92 8.56 11.91
CA ASP A 24 -14.76 8.09 10.52
C ASP A 24 -13.46 7.29 10.38
N ILE A 25 -12.38 7.73 11.02
CA ILE A 25 -11.11 6.99 11.06
C ILE A 25 -11.28 5.64 11.75
N LEU A 26 -12.01 5.60 12.88
CA LEU A 26 -12.30 4.34 13.57
C LEU A 26 -13.07 3.37 12.68
N ASN A 27 -14.09 3.86 11.97
CA ASN A 27 -14.89 3.04 11.06
C ASN A 27 -14.05 2.49 9.89
N GLU A 28 -13.22 3.31 9.26
CA GLU A 28 -12.34 2.86 8.17
C GLU A 28 -11.30 1.84 8.64
N LEU A 29 -10.86 1.93 9.90
CA LEU A 29 -9.87 1.02 10.48
C LEU A 29 -10.51 -0.19 11.19
N GLY A 30 -11.83 -0.26 11.30
CA GLY A 30 -12.52 -1.31 12.07
C GLY A 30 -12.19 -1.29 13.57
N LEU A 31 -11.93 -0.11 14.14
CA LEU A 31 -11.55 0.07 15.55
C LEU A 31 -12.72 0.60 16.39
N SER A 32 -12.72 0.30 17.69
CA SER A 32 -13.68 0.83 18.65
C SER A 32 -13.27 2.18 19.24
N ASP A 33 -14.24 2.96 19.72
CA ASP A 33 -13.97 4.21 20.44
C ASP A 33 -13.29 3.93 21.79
N GLY A 34 -12.35 4.79 22.18
CA GLY A 34 -11.58 4.71 23.41
C GLY A 34 -10.43 5.71 23.45
N ALA A 35 -10.06 6.16 24.66
CA ALA A 35 -8.96 7.12 24.85
C ALA A 35 -7.61 6.58 24.33
N SER A 36 -7.37 5.26 24.48
CA SER A 36 -6.18 4.59 23.95
C SER A 36 -6.09 4.67 22.42
N ASN A 37 -7.21 4.41 21.71
CA ASN A 37 -7.25 4.50 20.25
C ASN A 37 -7.13 5.95 19.76
N TYR A 38 -7.71 6.91 20.48
CA TYR A 38 -7.54 8.32 20.17
C TYR A 38 -6.06 8.75 20.23
N LYS A 39 -5.38 8.41 21.33
CA LYS A 39 -3.94 8.66 21.50
C LYS A 39 -3.11 7.96 20.43
N ARG A 40 -3.39 6.68 20.15
CA ARG A 40 -2.72 5.91 19.10
C ARG A 40 -2.85 6.55 17.72
N ILE A 41 -4.05 7.05 17.37
CA ILE A 41 -4.29 7.73 16.10
C ILE A 41 -3.51 9.05 16.06
N GLN A 42 -3.55 9.85 17.14
CA GLN A 42 -2.80 11.09 17.23
C GLN A 42 -1.29 10.88 17.07
N GLU A 43 -0.70 9.92 17.78
CA GLU A 43 0.73 9.58 17.66
C GLU A 43 1.08 9.07 16.26
N SER A 44 0.20 8.29 15.64
CA SER A 44 0.41 7.78 14.27
C SER A 44 0.33 8.90 13.24
N LEU A 45 -0.57 9.87 13.41
CA LEU A 45 -0.65 11.07 12.57
C LEU A 45 0.61 11.94 12.69
N ILE A 46 1.12 12.14 13.91
CA ILE A 46 2.36 12.88 14.14
C ILE A 46 3.53 12.17 13.46
N ARG A 47 3.72 10.86 13.69
CA ARG A 47 4.77 10.09 13.03
C ARG A 47 4.69 10.20 11.52
N LEU A 48 3.48 10.11 10.96
CA LEU A 48 3.26 10.16 9.52
C LEU A 48 3.59 11.51 8.89
N LYS A 49 3.36 12.61 9.63
CA LYS A 49 3.81 13.95 9.24
C LYS A 49 5.33 14.06 9.15
N ASP A 50 6.03 13.33 10.01
CA ASP A 50 7.49 13.40 10.11
C ASP A 50 8.19 12.40 9.18
N ILE A 51 7.44 11.58 8.41
CA ILE A 51 8.00 10.74 7.36
C ILE A 51 8.42 11.61 6.17
N GLU A 52 9.71 11.62 5.89
CA GLU A 52 10.27 12.16 4.66
C GLU A 52 10.15 11.13 3.54
N VAL A 53 9.80 11.61 2.36
CA VAL A 53 9.64 10.82 1.14
C VAL A 53 10.52 11.40 0.06
N THR A 54 11.25 10.53 -0.60
CA THR A 54 12.04 10.86 -1.78
C THR A 54 11.20 10.57 -3.01
N LEU A 55 10.90 11.60 -3.80
CA LEU A 55 10.29 11.46 -5.11
C LEU A 55 11.38 11.48 -6.17
N THR A 56 11.57 10.35 -6.82
CA THR A 56 12.47 10.19 -7.96
C THR A 56 11.64 10.25 -9.24
N GLN A 57 11.79 11.31 -10.04
CA GLN A 57 11.05 11.44 -11.30
C GLN A 57 11.73 10.65 -12.41
N TYR A 58 11.47 9.35 -12.48
CA TYR A 58 12.09 8.48 -13.48
C TYR A 58 11.40 8.52 -14.87
N GLN A 59 10.19 9.06 -14.99
CA GLN A 59 9.32 8.80 -16.15
C GLN A 59 8.96 9.99 -17.06
N ARG A 60 9.42 11.22 -16.80
CA ARG A 60 9.18 12.36 -17.72
C ARG A 60 10.40 12.85 -18.48
N SER A 61 11.53 12.17 -18.32
CA SER A 61 12.86 12.62 -18.69
C SER A 61 13.58 11.60 -19.56
N GLN A 62 12.95 11.05 -20.60
CA GLN A 62 13.69 10.27 -21.61
C GLN A 62 14.81 11.08 -22.29
N ASN A 63 14.84 12.42 -22.11
CA ASN A 63 15.84 13.34 -22.64
C ASN A 63 16.46 14.28 -21.59
N ALA A 64 16.31 14.04 -20.27
CA ALA A 64 16.96 14.92 -19.29
C ALA A 64 18.39 14.49 -19.01
N GLU A 65 19.31 15.45 -18.97
CA GLU A 65 20.72 15.23 -18.64
C GLU A 65 20.93 14.88 -17.15
N TYR A 66 19.96 15.22 -16.30
CA TYR A 66 20.01 15.02 -14.86
C TYR A 66 18.73 14.38 -14.33
N GLU A 67 18.89 13.52 -13.33
CA GLU A 67 17.80 12.96 -12.53
C GLU A 67 17.41 13.97 -11.44
N GLU A 68 16.13 14.36 -11.41
CA GLU A 68 15.61 15.22 -10.34
C GLU A 68 15.12 14.36 -9.16
N ILE A 69 15.71 14.60 -8.00
CA ILE A 69 15.36 13.97 -6.73
C ILE A 69 14.79 15.06 -5.81
N ALA A 70 13.51 14.94 -5.45
CA ALA A 70 12.85 15.85 -4.53
C ALA A 70 12.62 15.19 -3.17
N LEU A 71 13.08 15.84 -2.10
CA LEU A 71 12.77 15.46 -0.73
C LEU A 71 11.51 16.20 -0.27
N THR A 72 10.49 15.44 0.13
CA THR A 72 9.18 15.97 0.49
C THR A 72 8.60 15.19 1.68
N ARG A 73 7.36 15.49 2.08
CA ARG A 73 6.59 14.77 3.11
C ARG A 73 5.25 14.31 2.57
N LEU A 74 4.59 13.41 3.29
CA LEU A 74 3.24 12.93 2.95
C LEU A 74 2.13 13.85 3.49
N ILE A 75 2.44 14.64 4.51
CA ILE A 75 1.51 15.57 5.18
C ILE A 75 2.27 16.87 5.46
N ASP A 76 1.73 17.99 4.99
CA ASP A 76 2.29 19.32 5.25
C ASP A 76 1.94 19.81 6.65
N GLN A 77 0.68 19.61 7.04
CA GLN A 77 0.17 20.14 8.30
C GLN A 77 -0.91 19.24 8.90
N ILE A 78 -0.90 19.16 10.23
CA ILE A 78 -1.98 18.58 11.02
C ILE A 78 -2.40 19.60 12.07
N VAL A 79 -3.69 19.93 12.11
CA VAL A 79 -4.25 20.85 13.11
C VAL A 79 -5.13 20.07 14.07
N PHE A 80 -4.76 20.12 15.35
CA PHE A 80 -5.56 19.63 16.47
C PHE A 80 -6.21 20.83 17.17
N ARG A 81 -7.53 20.79 17.35
CA ARG A 81 -8.25 21.86 18.07
C ARG A 81 -8.58 21.38 19.48
N ARG A 82 -8.17 22.16 20.49
CA ARG A 82 -8.51 21.93 21.90
C ARG A 82 -9.46 23.03 22.36
N LYS A 83 -10.43 22.68 23.22
CA LYS A 83 -11.27 23.67 23.88
C LYS A 83 -10.41 24.59 24.76
N VAL A 84 -10.70 25.89 24.74
CA VAL A 84 -9.97 26.88 25.55
C VAL A 84 -10.20 26.58 27.03
N ASN A 85 -9.17 26.78 27.86
CA ASN A 85 -9.19 26.54 29.31
C ASN A 85 -9.47 25.08 29.74
N THR A 86 -9.22 24.11 28.86
CA THR A 86 -9.22 22.69 29.22
C THR A 86 -7.87 22.06 28.86
N ILE A 87 -7.44 21.09 29.65
CA ILE A 87 -6.14 20.42 29.45
C ILE A 87 -6.27 19.33 28.37
N ASP A 88 -7.40 18.59 28.34
CA ASP A 88 -7.56 17.36 27.53
C ASP A 88 -8.82 17.30 26.66
N HIS A 89 -9.55 18.41 26.45
CA HIS A 89 -10.77 18.38 25.65
C HIS A 89 -10.52 18.76 24.19
N TYR A 90 -10.02 17.81 23.41
CA TYR A 90 -9.86 17.96 21.97
C TYR A 90 -11.20 17.85 21.24
N GLN A 91 -11.40 18.71 20.24
CA GLN A 91 -12.40 18.49 19.21
C GLN A 91 -11.95 17.21 18.50
N ARG A 92 -12.74 16.12 18.60
CA ARG A 92 -12.43 14.78 18.04
C ARG A 92 -12.43 14.77 16.50
N LYS A 93 -11.65 15.68 15.92
CA LYS A 93 -11.52 16.02 14.51
C LYS A 93 -10.08 16.45 14.25
N PHE A 94 -9.58 16.11 13.08
CA PHE A 94 -8.23 16.42 12.62
C PHE A 94 -8.33 17.12 11.28
N GLU A 95 -7.75 18.32 11.14
CA GLU A 95 -7.58 18.93 9.81
C GLU A 95 -6.19 18.52 9.31
N ILE A 96 -6.16 17.78 8.20
CA ILE A 96 -4.93 17.32 7.56
C ILE A 96 -4.78 18.05 6.24
N ARG A 97 -3.61 18.63 6.00
CA ARG A 97 -3.24 19.23 4.71
C ARG A 97 -2.24 18.34 4.00
N LEU A 98 -2.62 17.90 2.82
CA LEU A 98 -1.77 17.13 1.91
C LEU A 98 -0.94 18.07 1.04
N PRO A 99 0.29 17.70 0.69
CA PRO A 99 1.12 18.45 -0.24
C PRO A 99 0.52 18.46 -1.65
N GLU A 100 0.81 19.52 -2.40
CA GLU A 100 0.22 19.75 -3.72
C GLU A 100 0.51 18.62 -4.71
N TRP A 101 1.73 18.08 -4.71
CA TRP A 101 2.11 16.96 -5.59
C TRP A 101 1.24 15.72 -5.34
N LEU A 102 0.87 15.44 -4.08
CA LEU A 102 0.05 14.29 -3.74
C LEU A 102 -1.41 14.54 -4.11
N VAL A 103 -1.88 15.79 -3.97
CA VAL A 103 -3.21 16.19 -4.45
C VAL A 103 -3.31 16.04 -5.96
N GLN A 104 -2.29 16.47 -6.71
CA GLN A 104 -2.22 16.32 -8.16
C GLN A 104 -2.15 14.84 -8.55
N ALA A 105 -1.26 14.04 -7.94
CA ALA A 105 -1.19 12.60 -8.18
C ALA A 105 -2.52 11.87 -7.91
N ASN A 106 -3.22 12.24 -6.83
CA ASN A 106 -4.55 11.68 -6.54
C ASN A 106 -5.62 12.11 -7.56
N ARG A 107 -5.52 13.32 -8.15
CA ARG A 107 -6.43 13.82 -9.18
C ARG A 107 -6.15 13.20 -10.55
N ASP A 108 -4.87 12.97 -10.87
CA ASP A 108 -4.41 12.44 -12.15
C ASP A 108 -4.83 10.97 -12.36
N GLY A 109 -5.25 10.28 -11.29
CA GLY A 109 -6.07 9.08 -11.41
C GLY A 109 -5.31 7.77 -11.59
N ASN A 110 -3.98 7.74 -11.39
CA ASN A 110 -3.20 6.50 -11.29
C ASN A 110 -3.42 5.84 -9.91
N LEU A 111 -4.66 5.45 -9.66
CA LEU A 111 -5.13 4.89 -8.40
C LEU A 111 -5.32 3.38 -8.55
N PHE A 112 -5.13 2.67 -7.44
CA PHE A 112 -5.42 1.24 -7.36
C PHE A 112 -6.17 0.95 -6.08
N ASP A 113 -6.99 -0.09 -6.14
CA ASP A 113 -7.86 -0.47 -5.03
C ASP A 113 -7.09 -1.29 -3.99
N VAL A 114 -7.26 -0.91 -2.72
CA VAL A 114 -6.69 -1.61 -1.56
C VAL A 114 -7.80 -1.81 -0.54
N SER A 115 -8.01 -3.05 -0.12
CA SER A 115 -8.89 -3.38 0.99
C SER A 115 -8.19 -3.08 2.30
N LEU A 116 -8.65 -2.04 3.01
CA LEU A 116 -8.13 -1.71 4.35
C LEU A 116 -8.41 -2.82 5.38
N ILE A 117 -9.47 -3.60 5.18
CA ILE A 117 -9.79 -4.75 6.04
C ILE A 117 -8.72 -5.83 5.86
N LEU A 118 -8.44 -6.22 4.61
CA LEU A 118 -7.40 -7.22 4.31
C LEU A 118 -6.02 -6.74 4.79
N MET A 119 -5.72 -5.45 4.59
CA MET A 119 -4.50 -4.83 5.12
C MET A 119 -4.39 -4.96 6.65
N ASN A 120 -5.49 -4.81 7.38
CA ASN A 120 -5.53 -4.95 8.84
C ASN A 120 -5.40 -6.41 9.31
N ASP A 121 -5.78 -7.39 8.49
CA ASP A 121 -5.62 -8.82 8.80
C ASP A 121 -4.15 -9.28 8.65
N LEU A 122 -3.33 -8.55 7.88
CA LEU A 122 -1.90 -8.81 7.73
C LEU A 122 -1.12 -8.37 8.97
N LYS A 123 -0.27 -9.27 9.49
CA LYS A 123 0.44 -9.06 10.76
C LYS A 123 1.77 -8.37 10.57
N SER A 124 2.51 -8.68 9.50
CA SER A 124 3.80 -8.04 9.25
C SER A 124 3.69 -6.79 8.38
N TYR A 125 4.48 -5.77 8.70
CA TYR A 125 4.63 -4.58 7.87
C TYR A 125 5.15 -4.92 6.46
N LEU A 126 5.94 -5.98 6.33
CA LEU A 126 6.43 -6.45 5.04
C LEU A 126 5.28 -7.04 4.21
N ALA A 127 4.40 -7.85 4.80
CA ALA A 127 3.22 -8.36 4.11
C ALA A 127 2.27 -7.22 3.71
N GLN A 128 2.04 -6.24 4.60
CA GLN A 128 1.26 -5.04 4.31
C GLN A 128 1.83 -4.24 3.13
N GLY A 129 3.16 -4.02 3.12
CA GLY A 129 3.83 -3.33 2.03
C GLY A 129 3.86 -4.13 0.73
N MET A 130 4.03 -5.45 0.80
CA MET A 130 3.93 -6.35 -0.35
C MET A 130 2.52 -6.36 -0.93
N TYR A 131 1.49 -6.35 -0.09
CA TYR A 131 0.10 -6.21 -0.53
C TYR A 131 -0.10 -4.92 -1.32
N TRP A 132 0.35 -3.80 -0.76
CA TRP A 132 0.26 -2.50 -1.42
C TRP A 132 0.99 -2.47 -2.77
N LEU A 133 2.23 -2.97 -2.81
CA LEU A 133 3.04 -3.01 -4.02
C LEU A 133 2.43 -3.92 -5.09
N VAL A 134 1.99 -5.13 -4.73
CA VAL A 134 1.39 -6.05 -5.71
C VAL A 134 0.07 -5.50 -6.22
N SER A 135 -0.73 -4.85 -5.38
CA SER A 135 -1.99 -4.21 -5.78
C SER A 135 -1.79 -3.04 -6.78
N SER A 136 -0.63 -2.38 -6.79
CA SER A 136 -0.37 -1.29 -7.74
C SER A 136 -0.26 -1.74 -9.20
N TYR A 137 -0.04 -3.04 -9.46
CA TYR A 137 0.00 -3.64 -10.79
C TYR A 137 -1.42 -4.03 -11.25
N THR A 138 -2.29 -3.07 -11.48
CA THR A 138 -3.75 -3.28 -11.60
C THR A 138 -4.18 -4.21 -12.73
N GLU A 139 -3.39 -4.33 -13.79
CA GLU A 139 -3.75 -5.10 -14.99
C GLU A 139 -3.11 -6.49 -15.01
N GLU A 140 -2.12 -6.72 -14.15
CA GLU A 140 -1.31 -7.93 -14.15
C GLU A 140 -1.83 -8.95 -13.13
N HIS A 141 -2.31 -10.09 -13.64
CA HIS A 141 -2.59 -11.27 -12.81
C HIS A 141 -1.33 -11.86 -12.18
N LYS A 142 -0.22 -11.83 -12.92
CA LYS A 142 1.09 -12.29 -12.46
C LYS A 142 2.06 -11.11 -12.46
N VAL A 143 2.59 -10.79 -11.29
CA VAL A 143 3.56 -9.71 -11.09
C VAL A 143 4.93 -10.33 -10.89
N GLU A 144 5.93 -9.87 -11.64
CA GLU A 144 7.33 -10.29 -11.48
C GLU A 144 8.16 -9.13 -10.94
N LEU A 145 8.85 -9.36 -9.83
CA LEU A 145 9.61 -8.35 -9.09
C LEU A 145 11.06 -8.80 -8.94
N GLU A 146 12.01 -7.99 -9.39
CA GLU A 146 13.42 -8.24 -9.11
C GLU A 146 13.70 -8.07 -7.61
N LEU A 147 14.40 -9.03 -7.00
CA LEU A 147 14.63 -9.05 -5.55
C LEU A 147 15.53 -7.94 -5.05
N PHE A 148 16.49 -7.48 -5.84
CA PHE A 148 17.32 -6.35 -5.44
C PHE A 148 16.48 -5.07 -5.35
N THR A 149 15.70 -4.78 -6.39
CA THR A 149 14.73 -3.68 -6.41
C THR A 149 13.73 -3.80 -5.27
N LEU A 150 13.17 -4.99 -5.04
CA LEU A 150 12.22 -5.25 -3.94
C LEU A 150 12.86 -5.03 -2.56
N ALA A 151 14.09 -5.51 -2.37
CA ALA A 151 14.85 -5.30 -1.14
C ALA A 151 15.14 -3.82 -0.89
N GLY A 152 15.37 -3.03 -1.95
CA GLY A 152 15.47 -1.57 -1.87
C GLY A 152 14.19 -0.91 -1.35
N HIS A 153 13.02 -1.30 -1.87
CA HIS A 153 11.72 -0.77 -1.42
C HIS A 153 11.44 -1.00 0.07
N PHE A 154 11.97 -2.09 0.63
CA PHE A 154 11.81 -2.43 2.05
C PHE A 154 13.02 -2.07 2.92
N HIS A 155 13.94 -1.24 2.40
CA HIS A 155 15.13 -0.79 3.10
C HIS A 155 16.01 -1.94 3.63
N PHE A 156 16.05 -3.07 2.92
CA PHE A 156 17.00 -4.16 3.16
C PHE A 156 18.33 -3.95 2.45
N VAL A 157 18.45 -2.89 1.65
CA VAL A 157 19.67 -2.47 0.96
C VAL A 157 20.01 -1.05 1.39
N ASP A 158 21.27 -0.83 1.77
CA ASP A 158 21.82 0.49 2.10
C ASP A 158 23.16 0.66 1.36
N GLY A 159 23.36 1.81 0.71
CA GLY A 159 24.54 2.06 -0.11
C GLY A 159 24.79 1.00 -1.21
N GLY A 160 23.73 0.37 -1.72
CA GLY A 160 23.82 -0.72 -2.71
C GLY A 160 24.21 -2.09 -2.15
N GLN A 161 24.35 -2.22 -0.82
CA GLN A 161 24.69 -3.48 -0.15
C GLN A 161 23.55 -3.98 0.75
N PRO A 162 23.31 -5.30 0.84
CA PRO A 162 22.34 -5.85 1.78
C PRO A 162 22.72 -5.56 3.24
N ILE A 163 21.78 -5.06 4.04
CA ILE A 163 22.01 -4.80 5.48
C ILE A 163 22.04 -6.07 6.34
N MET A 164 21.66 -7.21 5.75
CA MET A 164 21.65 -8.52 6.38
C MET A 164 21.91 -9.62 5.35
N PRO A 165 22.21 -10.86 5.78
CA PRO A 165 22.45 -11.96 4.85
C PRO A 165 21.28 -12.16 3.87
N VAL A 166 21.61 -12.33 2.59
CA VAL A 166 20.64 -12.46 1.48
C VAL A 166 19.58 -13.53 1.76
N TYR A 167 19.96 -14.67 2.34
CA TYR A 167 19.01 -15.74 2.64
C TYR A 167 17.95 -15.31 3.67
N LYS A 168 18.29 -14.43 4.63
CA LYS A 168 17.33 -13.88 5.60
C LYS A 168 16.37 -12.89 4.95
N ILE A 169 16.85 -12.11 3.98
CA ILE A 169 16.00 -11.19 3.20
C ILE A 169 14.95 -12.01 2.44
N VAL A 170 15.41 -13.05 1.72
CA VAL A 170 14.54 -13.97 0.99
C VAL A 170 13.57 -14.69 1.92
N GLU A 171 14.03 -15.15 3.09
CA GLU A 171 13.17 -15.77 4.10
C GLU A 171 12.04 -14.82 4.56
N ARG A 172 12.37 -13.56 4.86
CA ARG A 172 11.37 -12.55 5.27
C ARG A 172 10.35 -12.27 4.15
N ILE A 173 10.82 -12.10 2.91
CA ILE A 173 9.94 -11.92 1.75
C ILE A 173 9.04 -13.14 1.57
N THR A 174 9.58 -14.35 1.73
CA THR A 174 8.82 -15.61 1.66
C THR A 174 7.72 -15.65 2.73
N GLN A 175 8.04 -15.29 3.98
CA GLN A 175 7.06 -15.20 5.07
C GLN A 175 5.93 -14.20 4.75
N ALA A 176 6.27 -13.04 4.17
CA ALA A 176 5.28 -12.08 3.73
C ALA A 176 4.37 -12.64 2.61
N CYS A 177 4.93 -13.37 1.63
CA CYS A 177 4.13 -14.05 0.61
C CYS A 177 3.22 -15.13 1.21
N GLU A 178 3.68 -15.89 2.20
CA GLU A 178 2.83 -16.87 2.91
C GLU A 178 1.68 -16.19 3.65
N GLU A 179 1.90 -15.04 4.30
CA GLU A 179 0.81 -14.27 4.91
C GLU A 179 -0.22 -13.84 3.85
N LEU A 180 0.23 -13.31 2.71
CA LEU A 180 -0.65 -12.92 1.60
C LEU A 180 -1.46 -14.09 1.04
N LYS A 181 -0.86 -15.28 1.00
CA LYS A 181 -1.52 -16.51 0.56
C LYS A 181 -2.55 -16.97 1.58
N GLN A 182 -2.25 -16.88 2.88
CA GLN A 182 -3.15 -17.26 3.96
C GLN A 182 -4.42 -16.40 4.00
N VAL A 183 -4.30 -15.10 3.73
CA VAL A 183 -5.47 -14.19 3.63
C VAL A 183 -6.16 -14.27 2.27
N GLY A 184 -5.70 -15.16 1.38
CA GLY A 184 -6.30 -15.42 0.07
C GLY A 184 -6.07 -14.34 -0.99
N PHE A 185 -5.17 -13.39 -0.75
CA PHE A 185 -4.88 -12.33 -1.72
C PHE A 185 -4.10 -12.85 -2.94
N ILE A 186 -3.20 -13.82 -2.72
CA ILE A 186 -2.42 -14.47 -3.79
C ILE A 186 -2.68 -15.97 -3.79
N ASP A 187 -2.67 -16.58 -4.97
CA ASP A 187 -2.82 -18.03 -5.11
C ASP A 187 -1.48 -18.74 -4.92
N SER A 188 -0.43 -18.17 -5.51
CA SER A 188 0.91 -18.75 -5.50
C SER A 188 2.00 -17.71 -5.70
N TYR A 189 3.23 -18.10 -5.36
CA TYR A 189 4.43 -17.35 -5.68
C TYR A 189 5.58 -18.32 -6.00
N SER A 190 6.57 -17.85 -6.75
CA SER A 190 7.75 -18.63 -7.09
C SER A 190 8.96 -17.74 -7.29
N TYR A 191 10.15 -18.29 -7.05
CA TYR A 191 11.42 -17.61 -7.32
C TYR A 191 12.04 -18.12 -8.62
N SER A 192 12.61 -17.22 -9.41
CA SER A 192 13.34 -17.53 -10.65
C SER A 192 14.67 -16.77 -10.72
N GLY A 193 15.51 -17.10 -11.70
CA GLY A 193 16.82 -16.44 -11.91
C GLY A 193 17.98 -17.09 -11.15
N LYS A 194 18.97 -16.28 -10.75
CA LYS A 194 20.19 -16.75 -10.08
C LYS A 194 19.87 -17.37 -8.71
N LYS A 195 20.63 -18.41 -8.33
CA LYS A 195 20.49 -19.10 -7.03
C LYS A 195 21.10 -18.33 -5.85
N GLN A 196 22.04 -17.42 -6.11
CA GLN A 196 22.75 -16.64 -5.10
C GLN A 196 22.65 -15.15 -5.39
N GLY A 197 22.64 -14.34 -4.33
CA GLY A 197 22.46 -12.89 -4.43
C GLY A 197 21.00 -12.46 -4.60
N LEU A 198 20.82 -11.14 -4.72
CA LEU A 198 19.53 -10.49 -4.97
C LEU A 198 19.37 -10.03 -6.43
N VAL A 199 20.48 -9.67 -7.08
CA VAL A 199 20.52 -9.21 -8.48
C VAL A 199 20.27 -10.39 -9.41
N ASP A 200 19.49 -10.15 -10.48
CA ASP A 200 19.05 -11.17 -11.44
C ASP A 200 18.29 -12.35 -10.79
N ARG A 201 17.66 -12.10 -9.65
CA ARG A 201 16.76 -13.04 -8.99
C ARG A 201 15.40 -12.39 -8.86
N TYR A 202 14.35 -13.13 -9.17
CA TYR A 202 13.02 -12.57 -9.29
C TYR A 202 12.03 -13.34 -8.41
N LEU A 203 11.03 -12.61 -7.91
CA LEU A 203 9.83 -13.13 -7.26
C LEU A 203 8.66 -12.94 -8.21
N SER A 204 8.05 -14.04 -8.65
CA SER A 204 6.78 -14.06 -9.35
C SER A 204 5.65 -14.28 -8.34
N VAL A 205 4.64 -13.42 -8.34
CA VAL A 205 3.43 -13.51 -7.50
C VAL A 205 2.20 -13.61 -8.40
N VAL A 206 1.33 -14.58 -8.16
CA VAL A 206 0.05 -14.75 -8.88
C VAL A 206 -1.09 -14.32 -7.97
N LYS A 207 -1.77 -13.24 -8.34
CA LYS A 207 -2.91 -12.68 -7.59
C LYS A 207 -4.10 -13.60 -7.69
N ASN A 208 -4.90 -13.68 -6.63
CA ASN A 208 -6.20 -14.35 -6.74
C ASN A 208 -7.11 -13.56 -7.70
N PRO A 209 -7.75 -14.23 -8.69
CA PRO A 209 -8.66 -13.62 -9.66
C PRO A 209 -9.74 -12.70 -9.10
N VAL A 210 -10.20 -12.94 -7.87
CA VAL A 210 -11.21 -12.12 -7.19
C VAL A 210 -10.75 -10.67 -7.00
N PHE A 211 -9.44 -10.43 -6.97
CA PHE A 211 -8.84 -9.10 -6.79
C PHE A 211 -8.37 -8.47 -8.11
N LEU A 212 -8.76 -9.02 -9.26
CA LEU A 212 -8.46 -8.43 -10.55
C LEU A 212 -9.61 -7.54 -11.02
N ASN A 213 -9.26 -6.31 -11.40
CA ASN A 213 -10.18 -5.36 -12.00
C ASN A 213 -10.49 -5.67 -13.48
N ILE A 214 -9.93 -6.77 -14.01
CA ILE A 214 -10.13 -7.25 -15.38
C ILE A 214 -10.71 -8.66 -15.32
N PRO A 215 -11.74 -8.99 -16.13
CA PRO A 215 -12.21 -10.36 -16.25
C PRO A 215 -11.03 -11.24 -16.68
N VAL A 216 -10.67 -12.20 -15.82
CA VAL A 216 -9.65 -13.19 -16.13
C VAL A 216 -10.11 -13.90 -17.39
N ARG A 217 -9.48 -13.59 -18.53
CA ARG A 217 -9.58 -14.42 -19.72
C ARG A 217 -8.81 -15.70 -19.38
N SER A 218 -9.48 -16.59 -18.67
CA SER A 218 -9.05 -17.96 -18.43
C SER A 218 -8.93 -18.62 -19.80
N ARG A 219 -7.73 -18.58 -20.37
CA ARG A 219 -7.41 -19.26 -21.62
C ARG A 219 -7.28 -20.77 -21.45
N GLU A 220 -7.59 -21.34 -20.29
CA GLU A 220 -7.37 -22.77 -19.99
C GLU A 220 -8.50 -23.44 -19.19
N VAL A 221 -9.73 -22.91 -19.20
CA VAL A 221 -10.89 -23.65 -18.68
C VAL A 221 -11.87 -23.84 -19.83
N PRO A 222 -12.04 -25.07 -20.36
CA PRO A 222 -13.14 -25.37 -21.27
C PRO A 222 -14.45 -24.96 -20.58
N PRO A 223 -15.41 -24.34 -21.29
CA PRO A 223 -16.71 -24.05 -20.70
C PRO A 223 -17.29 -25.34 -20.10
N PRO A 224 -17.91 -25.27 -18.91
CA PRO A 224 -18.51 -26.46 -18.31
C PRO A 224 -19.51 -27.03 -19.31
N GLU A 225 -19.27 -28.27 -19.76
CA GLU A 225 -20.22 -29.02 -20.57
C GLU A 225 -21.52 -29.10 -19.76
N GLN A 226 -22.55 -28.37 -20.22
CA GLN A 226 -23.89 -28.55 -19.71
C GLN A 226 -24.29 -29.99 -20.05
N MET A 227 -24.36 -30.85 -19.03
CA MET A 227 -25.00 -32.15 -19.17
C MET A 227 -26.46 -31.89 -19.55
N GLU A 228 -26.82 -32.22 -20.80
CA GLU A 228 -28.21 -32.32 -21.21
C GLU A 228 -28.91 -33.31 -20.28
N LEU A 229 -29.90 -32.83 -19.52
CA LEU A 229 -30.83 -33.69 -18.82
C LEU A 229 -31.76 -34.29 -19.87
N TRP A 230 -31.53 -35.55 -20.23
CA TRP A 230 -32.43 -36.33 -21.05
C TRP A 230 -33.77 -36.41 -20.32
N ARG A 231 -34.83 -35.87 -20.94
CA ARG A 231 -36.21 -36.13 -20.49
C ARG A 231 -36.65 -37.45 -21.14
N GLU A 232 -37.19 -38.34 -20.30
CA GLU A 232 -37.92 -39.55 -20.73
C GLU A 232 -39.13 -39.20 -21.63
#